data_AF-A0A954TX45-F1
#
_entry.id   AF-A0A954TX45-F1
#
_cell.length_a   1.000
_cell.length_b   1.000
_cell.length_c   1.000
_cell.angle_alpha   90.00
_cell.angle_beta   90.00
_cell.angle_gamma   90.00
#
_symmetry.space_group_name_H-M   'P 1'
#
loop_
_entity.id
_entity.type
_entity.pdbx_description
1 polymer ?
#
loop_
_entity_poly.entity_id
_entity_poly.type
_entity_poly.pdbx_seq_one_letter_code
_entity_poly.pdbx_strand_id
1 'polypeptide(L)'
;MDTNLGTTGLRGPHQAIEARTARERFALELFDRLWDRYRRRVAYVATYERIVQDAGARFFNDHIAFRTFANQRPATGISSLSRVFEALDYRPAGVYDFPDKHLNAIHYQHPHPEFPKLFISELKSWELSDATRGIIEH
;
A
#
# COMPACT_ATOMS: atom_id res chain seq x y z
N MET A 1 -37.19 -17.95 -6.01
CA MET A 1 -36.54 -17.59 -7.29
C MET A 1 -35.44 -16.61 -6.95
N ASP A 2 -34.24 -17.14 -6.77
CA ASP A 2 -33.08 -16.37 -6.36
C ASP A 2 -32.62 -15.45 -7.50
N THR A 3 -32.79 -14.15 -7.31
CA THR A 3 -32.19 -13.14 -8.19
C THR A 3 -30.72 -13.00 -7.81
N ASN A 4 -29.90 -13.74 -8.55
CA ASN A 4 -28.45 -13.67 -8.56
C ASN A 4 -28.01 -12.25 -8.99
N LEU A 5 -27.78 -11.36 -8.02
CA LEU A 5 -27.05 -10.10 -8.23
C LEU A 5 -25.58 -10.46 -8.45
N GLY A 6 -25.25 -10.80 -9.70
CA GLY A 6 -23.88 -10.89 -10.16
C GLY A 6 -23.23 -9.52 -10.04
N THR A 7 -22.52 -9.28 -8.94
CA THR A 7 -21.59 -8.15 -8.82
C THR A 7 -20.42 -8.40 -9.76
N THR A 8 -20.58 -8.10 -11.05
CA THR A 8 -19.47 -7.93 -11.99
C THR A 8 -18.77 -6.60 -11.73
N GLY A 9 -18.32 -6.40 -10.49
CA GLY A 9 -17.31 -5.40 -10.19
C GLY A 9 -15.98 -5.91 -10.70
N LEU A 10 -15.20 -5.05 -11.35
CA LEU A 10 -13.79 -5.31 -11.66
C LEU A 10 -13.12 -5.88 -10.41
N ARG A 11 -12.66 -7.14 -10.52
CA ARG A 11 -12.04 -7.91 -9.46
C ARG A 11 -10.80 -7.16 -8.95
N GLY A 12 -10.64 -7.11 -7.63
CA GLY A 12 -9.44 -6.52 -7.03
C GLY A 12 -8.17 -7.22 -7.54
N PRO A 13 -7.04 -6.52 -7.63
CA PRO A 13 -5.83 -7.03 -8.28
C PRO A 13 -5.21 -8.24 -7.56
N HIS A 14 -5.59 -8.49 -6.31
CA HIS A 14 -5.01 -9.55 -5.50
C HIS A 14 -5.86 -10.84 -5.44
N GLN A 15 -7.08 -10.84 -6.01
CA GLN A 15 -7.99 -11.99 -5.96
C GLN A 15 -7.48 -13.25 -6.67
N ALA A 16 -6.51 -13.09 -7.57
CA ALA A 16 -5.89 -14.18 -8.31
C ALA A 16 -4.60 -14.72 -7.64
N ILE A 17 -4.23 -14.18 -6.46
CA ILE A 17 -3.12 -14.69 -5.66
C ILE A 17 -3.65 -15.78 -4.73
N GLU A 18 -3.02 -16.95 -4.74
CA GLU A 18 -3.42 -18.07 -3.88
C GLU A 18 -2.84 -17.90 -2.47
N ALA A 19 -3.72 -17.73 -1.48
CA ALA A 19 -3.33 -17.70 -0.07
C ALA A 19 -3.29 -19.09 0.56
N ARG A 20 -2.16 -19.44 1.16
CA ARG A 20 -1.85 -20.70 1.84
C ARG A 20 -2.13 -20.63 3.34
N THR A 21 -2.16 -19.44 3.92
CA THR A 21 -2.40 -19.22 5.35
C THR A 21 -3.54 -18.23 5.63
N ALA A 22 -4.03 -18.20 6.87
CA ALA A 22 -5.00 -17.20 7.31
C ALA A 22 -4.41 -15.77 7.29
N ARG A 23 -3.11 -15.61 7.59
CA ARG A 23 -2.41 -14.32 7.51
C ARG A 23 -2.33 -13.81 6.08
N GLU A 24 -2.00 -14.69 5.13
CA GLU A 24 -2.00 -14.36 3.71
C GLU A 24 -3.39 -13.95 3.22
N ARG A 25 -4.45 -14.70 3.57
CA ARG A 25 -5.83 -14.32 3.23
C ARG A 25 -6.19 -12.94 3.76
N PHE A 26 -5.89 -12.68 5.03
CA PHE A 26 -6.15 -11.37 5.64
C PHE A 26 -5.38 -10.25 4.93
N ALA A 27 -4.11 -10.47 4.58
CA ALA A 27 -3.30 -9.49 3.87
C ALA A 27 -3.86 -9.17 2.48
N LEU A 28 -4.28 -10.18 1.70
CA LEU A 28 -4.92 -9.97 0.40
C LEU A 28 -6.24 -9.20 0.52
N GLU A 29 -7.09 -9.55 1.49
CA GLU A 29 -8.34 -8.80 1.77
C GLU A 29 -8.06 -7.35 2.17
N LEU A 30 -7.03 -7.11 2.98
CA LEU A 30 -6.59 -5.77 3.34
C LEU A 30 -6.18 -4.98 2.09
N PHE A 31 -5.34 -5.56 1.22
CA PHE A 31 -4.88 -4.88 0.02
C PHE A 31 -5.99 -4.62 -0.99
N ASP A 32 -6.94 -5.54 -1.16
CA ASP A 32 -8.11 -5.31 -2.01
C ASP A 32 -9.00 -4.18 -1.45
N ARG A 33 -9.19 -4.11 -0.13
CA ARG A 33 -9.91 -2.98 0.48
C ARG A 33 -9.18 -1.64 0.31
N LEU A 34 -7.85 -1.65 0.36
CA LEU A 34 -7.03 -0.47 0.10
C LEU A 34 -7.13 -0.05 -1.38
N TRP A 35 -7.07 -1.01 -2.31
CA TRP A 35 -7.25 -0.79 -3.74
C TRP A 35 -8.61 -0.19 -4.05
N ASP A 36 -9.68 -0.75 -3.47
CA ASP A 36 -11.05 -0.23 -3.64
C ASP A 36 -11.18 1.22 -3.19
N ARG A 37 -10.51 1.60 -2.10
CA ARG A 37 -10.47 3.01 -1.65
C ARG A 37 -9.66 3.88 -2.61
N TYR A 38 -8.52 3.39 -3.08
CA TYR A 38 -7.63 4.10 -3.99
C TYR A 38 -8.32 4.39 -5.33
N ARG A 39 -8.89 3.37 -5.98
CA ARG A 39 -9.53 3.51 -7.29
C ARG A 39 -10.75 4.43 -7.29
N ARG A 40 -11.46 4.54 -6.16
CA ARG A 40 -12.56 5.51 -6.01
C ARG A 40 -12.10 6.97 -5.97
N ARG A 41 -10.84 7.22 -5.60
CA ARG A 41 -10.26 8.57 -5.51
C ARG A 41 -9.47 8.97 -6.76
N VAL A 42 -8.93 7.99 -7.48
CA VAL A 42 -8.05 8.23 -8.62
C VAL A 42 -8.80 7.95 -9.91
N ALA A 43 -9.33 9.01 -10.51
CA ALA A 43 -10.31 8.94 -11.60
C ALA A 43 -9.86 8.11 -12.82
N TYR A 44 -8.57 8.09 -13.13
CA TYR A 44 -8.04 7.37 -14.28
C TYR A 44 -7.81 5.87 -14.05
N VAL A 45 -7.92 5.36 -12.80
CA VAL A 45 -7.74 3.93 -12.52
C VAL A 45 -8.75 3.08 -13.30
N ALA A 46 -10.01 3.51 -13.38
CA ALA A 46 -11.04 2.81 -14.15
C ALA A 46 -10.68 2.69 -15.65
N THR A 47 -10.03 3.70 -16.22
CA THR A 47 -9.55 3.65 -17.61
C THR A 47 -8.47 2.60 -17.78
N TYR A 48 -7.49 2.53 -16.87
CA TYR A 48 -6.43 1.52 -16.93
C TYR A 48 -6.97 0.11 -16.69
N GLU A 49 -7.87 -0.07 -15.71
CA GLU A 49 -8.55 -1.35 -15.45
C GLU A 49 -9.26 -1.86 -16.71
N ARG A 50 -9.97 -0.98 -17.43
CA ARG A 50 -10.62 -1.33 -18.71
C ARG A 50 -9.62 -1.71 -19.80
N ILE A 51 -8.55 -0.94 -19.99
CA ILE A 51 -7.53 -1.24 -21.02
C ILE A 51 -6.90 -2.62 -20.76
N VAL A 52 -6.57 -2.93 -19.51
CA VAL A 52 -6.00 -4.23 -19.12
C VAL A 52 -7.01 -5.36 -19.37
N GLN A 53 -8.28 -5.14 -19.01
CA GLN A 53 -9.35 -6.11 -19.24
C GLN A 53 -9.59 -6.37 -20.73
N ASP A 54 -9.66 -5.32 -21.56
CA ASP A 54 -9.90 -5.40 -23.00
C ASP A 54 -8.74 -6.13 -23.72
N ALA A 55 -7.52 -6.02 -23.19
CA ALA A 55 -6.36 -6.78 -23.68
C ALA A 55 -6.34 -8.25 -23.23
N GLY A 56 -7.30 -8.70 -22.41
CA GLY A 56 -7.28 -10.03 -21.78
C GLY A 56 -6.10 -10.23 -20.83
N ALA A 57 -5.45 -9.13 -20.40
CA ALA A 57 -4.29 -9.17 -19.54
C ALA A 57 -4.70 -9.21 -18.07
N ARG A 58 -3.78 -9.69 -17.22
CA ARG A 58 -3.93 -9.65 -15.76
C ARG A 58 -3.20 -8.44 -15.22
N PHE A 59 -3.88 -7.63 -14.42
CA PHE A 59 -3.23 -6.59 -13.64
C PHE A 59 -2.39 -7.25 -12.52
N PHE A 60 -1.09 -6.95 -12.49
CA PHE A 60 -0.19 -7.39 -11.44
C PHE A 60 0.28 -6.18 -10.63
N ASN A 61 -0.01 -6.17 -9.34
CA ASN A 61 0.38 -5.09 -8.45
C ASN A 61 1.81 -5.34 -7.93
N ASP A 62 2.81 -4.73 -8.55
CA ASP A 62 4.21 -4.91 -8.11
C ASP A 62 4.45 -4.34 -6.72
N HIS A 63 3.92 -3.16 -6.41
CA HIS A 63 4.10 -2.55 -5.10
C HIS A 63 3.00 -1.56 -4.69
N ILE A 64 2.85 -1.39 -3.38
CA ILE A 64 2.00 -0.36 -2.75
C ILE A 64 2.90 0.60 -1.98
N ALA A 65 2.73 1.90 -2.20
CA ALA A 65 3.50 2.94 -1.51
C ALA A 65 2.68 3.63 -0.41
N PHE A 66 3.22 3.66 0.82
CA PHE A 66 2.67 4.39 1.95
C PHE A 66 3.57 5.57 2.30
N ARG A 67 2.95 6.66 2.78
CA ARG A 67 3.64 7.86 3.26
C ARG A 67 3.21 8.17 4.68
N THR A 68 4.16 8.63 5.48
CA THR A 68 3.95 9.02 6.88
C THR A 68 4.88 10.17 7.26
N PHE A 69 4.69 10.72 8.45
CA PHE A 69 5.60 11.69 9.04
C PHE A 69 6.46 10.98 10.08
N ALA A 70 7.76 11.23 10.11
CA ALA A 70 8.58 10.79 11.23
C ALA A 70 8.36 11.76 12.39
N ASN A 71 7.53 11.38 13.37
CA ASN A 71 7.13 12.24 14.47
C ASN A 71 7.02 11.43 15.77
N GLN A 72 7.35 12.08 16.90
CA GLN A 72 7.21 11.50 18.23
C GLN A 72 5.84 11.78 18.85
N ARG A 73 5.17 12.87 18.46
CA ARG A 73 3.89 13.31 19.02
C ARG A 73 2.95 13.84 17.92
N PRO A 74 2.02 13.02 17.42
CA PRO A 74 1.82 11.59 17.71
C PRO A 74 2.99 10.72 17.24
N ALA A 75 3.15 9.53 17.83
CA ALA A 75 4.17 8.57 17.43
C ALA A 75 3.83 7.98 16.04
N THR A 76 4.46 8.54 15.00
CA THR A 76 4.31 8.12 13.60
C THR A 76 5.67 7.92 12.96
N GLY A 77 5.70 7.18 11.87
CA GLY A 77 6.94 6.86 11.15
C GLY A 77 6.81 5.52 10.45
N ILE A 78 7.87 5.10 9.77
CA ILE A 78 7.92 3.82 9.06
C ILE A 78 7.54 2.67 10.00
N SER A 79 8.08 2.65 11.23
CA SER A 79 7.83 1.60 12.22
C SER A 79 6.35 1.46 12.61
N SER A 80 5.61 2.58 12.66
CA SER A 80 4.19 2.58 13.03
C SER A 80 3.33 1.81 12.01
N LEU A 81 3.72 1.86 10.73
CA LEU A 81 3.07 1.16 9.63
C LEU A 81 3.68 -0.23 9.41
N SER A 82 5.01 -0.33 9.40
CA SER A 82 5.72 -1.57 9.08
C SER A 82 5.37 -2.69 10.05
N ARG A 83 5.16 -2.39 11.33
CA ARG A 83 4.77 -3.39 12.34
C ARG A 83 3.51 -4.18 11.96
N VAL A 84 2.56 -3.55 11.26
CA VAL A 84 1.33 -4.22 10.79
C VAL A 84 1.67 -5.26 9.73
N PHE A 85 2.54 -4.89 8.79
CA PHE A 85 2.92 -5.76 7.68
C PHE A 85 3.94 -6.82 8.10
N GLU A 86 4.82 -6.52 9.05
CA GLU A 86 5.75 -7.49 9.63
C GLU A 86 5.01 -8.63 10.38
N ALA A 87 3.87 -8.33 11.00
CA ALA A 87 2.97 -9.35 11.56
C ALA A 87 2.30 -10.20 10.47
N LEU A 88 2.24 -9.69 9.24
CA LEU A 88 1.77 -10.37 8.03
C LEU A 88 2.95 -10.90 7.19
N ASP A 89 4.05 -11.26 7.85
CA ASP A 89 5.22 -11.93 7.28
C ASP A 89 6.04 -11.11 6.26
N TYR A 90 5.79 -9.81 6.13
CA TYR A 90 6.69 -8.92 5.38
C TYR A 90 8.00 -8.68 6.13
N ARG A 91 9.09 -8.52 5.37
CA ARG A 91 10.44 -8.24 5.91
C ARG A 91 11.08 -7.07 5.18
N PRO A 92 11.86 -6.21 5.87
CA PRO A 92 12.60 -5.14 5.22
C PRO A 92 13.63 -5.74 4.25
N ALA A 93 13.73 -5.17 3.06
CA ALA A 93 14.58 -5.67 1.99
C ALA A 93 15.44 -4.58 1.33
N GLY A 94 15.24 -3.31 1.67
CA GLY A 94 16.12 -2.22 1.26
C GLY A 94 15.77 -0.89 1.92
N VAL A 95 16.79 -0.07 2.13
CA VAL A 95 16.71 1.24 2.79
C VAL A 95 17.14 2.30 1.78
N TYR A 96 16.43 3.43 1.79
CA TYR A 96 16.66 4.55 0.88
C TYR A 96 16.58 5.86 1.64
N ASP A 97 17.48 6.79 1.31
CA ASP A 97 17.44 8.18 1.76
C ASP A 97 17.29 9.08 0.52
N PHE A 98 16.43 10.09 0.63
CA PHE A 98 16.17 11.08 -0.40
C PHE A 98 16.40 12.49 0.19
N PRO A 99 17.66 12.97 0.22
CA PRO A 99 18.03 14.24 0.85
C PRO A 99 17.21 15.42 0.33
N ASP A 100 17.11 15.56 -1.00
CA ASP A 100 16.43 16.68 -1.65
C ASP A 100 14.93 16.77 -1.33
N LYS A 101 14.33 15.66 -0.87
CA LYS A 101 12.91 15.57 -0.52
C LYS A 101 12.68 15.47 0.98
N HIS A 102 13.74 15.46 1.78
CA HIS A 102 13.68 15.21 3.22
C HIS A 102 12.96 13.89 3.57
N LEU A 103 13.16 12.81 2.79
CA LEU A 103 12.50 11.52 3.03
C LEU A 103 13.49 10.40 3.36
N ASN A 104 13.10 9.54 4.31
CA ASN A 104 13.64 8.18 4.42
C ASN A 104 12.61 7.19 3.89
N ALA A 105 13.04 6.04 3.38
CA ALA A 105 12.13 4.96 3.02
C ALA A 105 12.73 3.57 3.26
N ILE A 106 11.86 2.61 3.53
CA ILE A 106 12.19 1.19 3.56
C ILE A 106 11.21 0.46 2.64
N HIS A 107 11.73 -0.42 1.79
CA HIS A 107 10.88 -1.37 1.08
C HIS A 107 10.85 -2.72 1.80
N TYR A 108 9.69 -3.36 1.75
CA TYR A 108 9.42 -4.65 2.39
C TYR A 108 8.92 -5.66 1.36
N GLN A 109 9.28 -6.92 1.56
CA GLN A 109 8.89 -8.04 0.70
C GLN A 109 8.22 -9.14 1.52
N HIS A 110 7.24 -9.80 0.93
CA HIS A 110 6.60 -10.99 1.47
C HIS A 110 7.29 -12.24 0.88
N PRO A 111 7.42 -13.36 1.61
CA PRO A 111 8.03 -14.60 1.09
C PRO A 111 7.29 -15.17 -0.13
N HIS A 112 5.99 -14.90 -0.25
CA HIS A 112 5.22 -15.23 -1.44
C HIS A 112 5.44 -14.17 -2.54
N PRO A 113 6.06 -14.51 -3.69
CA PRO A 113 6.52 -13.51 -4.67
C PRO A 113 5.40 -12.80 -5.43
N GLU A 114 4.19 -13.37 -5.48
CA GLU A 114 3.03 -12.70 -6.07
C GLU A 114 2.42 -11.58 -5.19
N PHE A 115 2.77 -11.52 -3.90
CA PHE A 115 2.30 -10.44 -3.04
C PHE A 115 2.98 -9.11 -3.42
N PRO A 116 2.26 -7.97 -3.39
CA PRO A 116 2.85 -6.69 -3.71
C PRO A 116 3.94 -6.36 -2.69
N LYS A 117 5.07 -5.81 -3.16
CA LYS A 117 6.06 -5.19 -2.28
C LYS A 117 5.45 -3.97 -1.60
N LEU A 118 5.96 -3.59 -0.44
CA LEU A 118 5.51 -2.38 0.26
C LEU A 118 6.64 -1.37 0.31
N PHE A 119 6.39 -0.16 -0.13
CA PHE A 119 7.34 0.94 -0.04
C PHE A 119 6.83 1.97 0.97
N ILE A 120 7.45 2.06 2.14
CA ILE A 120 7.01 2.95 3.21
C ILE A 120 8.03 4.07 3.35
N SER A 121 7.61 5.31 3.05
CA SER A 121 8.45 6.50 3.22
C SER A 121 7.96 7.39 4.35
N GLU A 122 8.88 7.98 5.10
CA GLU A 122 8.60 8.99 6.11
C GLU A 122 9.28 10.33 5.81
N LEU A 123 8.57 11.42 6.07
CA LEU A 123 9.12 12.78 6.03
C LEU A 123 9.93 13.04 7.29
N LYS A 124 11.20 13.41 7.12
CA LYS A 124 12.14 13.81 8.16
C LYS A 124 11.72 15.17 8.72
N SER A 125 10.74 15.18 9.62
CA SER A 125 10.11 16.40 10.15
C SER A 125 11.11 17.39 10.73
N TRP A 126 12.20 16.90 11.33
CA TRP A 126 13.29 17.70 11.90
C TRP A 126 14.13 18.48 10.88
N GLU A 127 14.05 18.15 9.59
CA GLU A 127 14.71 18.91 8.52
C GLU A 127 13.83 20.05 7.98
N LEU A 128 12.61 20.20 8.48
CA LEU A 128 11.68 21.26 8.07
C LEU A 128 11.82 22.50 8.96
N SER A 129 11.35 23.65 8.45
CA SER A 129 11.28 24.89 9.24
C SER A 129 10.36 24.75 10.46
N ASP A 130 10.62 25.53 11.50
CA ASP A 130 9.81 25.56 12.73
C ASP A 130 8.34 25.82 12.45
N ALA A 131 8.04 26.73 11.52
CA ALA A 131 6.67 27.03 11.11
C ALA A 131 5.98 25.80 10.49
N THR A 132 6.70 25.02 9.68
CA THR A 132 6.15 23.80 9.06
C THR A 132 5.98 22.69 10.09
N ARG A 133 6.96 22.51 10.99
CA ARG A 133 6.87 21.54 12.09
C ARG A 133 5.66 21.81 12.98
N GLY A 134 5.42 23.08 13.32
CA GLY A 134 4.26 23.49 14.12
C GLY A 134 2.91 23.12 13.48
N ILE A 135 2.81 23.07 12.15
CA ILE A 135 1.59 22.62 11.45
C ILE A 135 1.41 21.10 11.53
N ILE A 136 2.50 20.33 11.53
CA ILE A 136 2.48 18.87 11.53
C ILE A 136 2.24 18.30 12.95
N GLU A 137 2.73 19.00 13.97
CA GLU A 137 2.68 18.57 15.38
C GLU A 137 1.42 19.03 16.14
N HIS A 138 0.56 19.85 15.52
CA HIS A 138 -0.76 20.25 16.03
C HIS A 138 -1.85 19.25 15.66
#